data_AF-A0A968EZG1-F1
#
_entry.id   AF-A0A968EZG1-F1
#
_cell.length_a   1.000
_cell.length_b   1.000
_cell.length_c   1.000
_cell.angle_alpha   90.00
_cell.angle_beta   90.00
_cell.angle_gamma   90.00
#
_symmetry.space_group_name_H-M   'P 1'
#
loop_
_entity.id
_entity.type
_entity.pdbx_description
1 polymer ?
#
loop_
_entity_poly.entity_id
_entity_poly.type
_entity_poly.pdbx_seq_one_letter_code
_entity_poly.pdbx_strand_id
1 'polypeptide(L)'
;MSNELRYNIADQRLSYTGDKITMAIDDDYLIEFNQLHNRVLDHFSISLVEGSITKISEDISTKSNLGALRNRQLRQSVILSAALSAAAVGLTGFGSFNKHPENERTKELKNKLKRANDRTAAQVMGEVLQLTTEAFPRGEEVVIECSITEGVRVKPGKEAGGNPTIAVGALFGKKEHRRDYGLSLHPSVTMLSMGNDVIDGTTKSVTGDHSSLTALFLTESGVKRHLPDIYVQRWMGSKYFGEFNPRQLSTLEAAEVIAKSYGLKQIEDFSAYFLERARHIPPMDKLNAAGIATPFDKDGDLFPALVLGEEHLRFPDGRGLYSMCGEIGGSAEWAVGVLPLVWRGGQALGMLTSQSYLTRKDISPEEKWRERFHYTEEELMLIHDARFEHKPYFTIHDILEDPMAGGIAAFGSISDNYFYPDLKGISVEANGKMIHTNVMVINSLGLVQHWHLVFQCRNSLEKTVAAFQSPKVGLTDLTGPELEKAIGKMLNDVVQRNRFRTFFINEYYPAIIHVRDKMVILNRAIDALIERKALSAIDKDITQIVQKLEPDWFIHE
;
A
#
# COMPACT_ATOMS: atom_id res chain seq x y z
N MET A 1 9.61 31.91 17.86
CA MET A 1 8.73 31.27 18.86
C MET A 1 8.45 29.87 18.36
N SER A 2 8.79 28.83 19.12
CA SER A 2 8.40 27.46 18.75
C SER A 2 6.88 27.42 18.70
N ASN A 3 6.32 27.18 17.51
CA ASN A 3 4.90 27.13 17.33
C ASN A 3 4.40 25.82 17.98
N GLU A 4 3.88 25.88 19.22
CA GLU A 4 3.39 24.70 19.97
C GLU A 4 2.34 23.89 19.18
N LEU A 5 1.74 24.50 18.16
CA LEU A 5 0.76 23.91 17.26
C LEU A 5 1.37 23.12 16.09
N ARG A 6 2.67 23.25 15.80
CA ARG A 6 3.37 22.49 14.75
C ARG A 6 4.41 21.59 15.38
N TYR A 7 4.22 20.29 15.28
CA TYR A 7 5.10 19.32 15.92
C TYR A 7 5.20 18.02 15.14
N ASN A 8 6.32 17.34 15.31
CA ASN A 8 6.54 16.03 14.74
C ASN A 8 5.77 14.97 15.54
N ILE A 9 5.05 14.10 14.85
CA ILE A 9 4.28 13.00 15.44
C ILE A 9 5.14 12.04 16.26
N ALA A 10 6.42 11.90 15.89
CA ALA A 10 7.36 11.05 16.62
C ALA A 10 7.61 11.55 18.05
N ASP A 11 7.55 12.87 18.25
CA ASP A 11 7.79 13.57 19.52
C ASP A 11 6.51 13.70 20.35
N GLN A 12 5.34 13.78 19.69
CA GLN A 12 4.02 13.86 20.32
C GLN A 12 3.10 12.76 19.78
N ARG A 13 3.38 11.52 20.20
CA ARG A 13 2.65 10.32 19.76
C ARG A 13 1.21 10.33 20.27
N LEU A 14 0.31 9.71 19.52
CA LEU A 14 -1.03 9.48 20.01
C LEU A 14 -1.04 8.34 21.03
N SER A 15 -1.96 8.42 21.98
CA SER A 15 -2.29 7.36 22.92
C SER A 15 -3.71 6.89 22.69
N TYR A 16 -3.95 5.58 22.85
CA TYR A 16 -5.30 5.01 22.82
C TYR A 16 -5.86 4.96 24.23
N THR A 17 -6.98 5.63 24.46
CA THR A 17 -7.63 5.77 25.78
C THR A 17 -8.95 5.00 25.89
N GLY A 18 -9.31 4.22 24.87
CA GLY A 18 -10.55 3.46 24.83
C GLY A 18 -10.43 2.10 25.50
N ASP A 19 -11.56 1.46 25.74
CA ASP A 19 -11.60 0.09 26.24
C ASP A 19 -11.18 -0.88 25.13
N LYS A 20 -10.15 -1.69 25.41
CA LYS A 20 -9.66 -2.71 24.47
C LYS A 20 -10.41 -4.01 24.71
N ILE A 21 -11.37 -4.33 23.85
CA ILE A 21 -11.98 -5.65 23.82
C ILE A 21 -11.11 -6.56 22.95
N THR A 22 -10.20 -7.29 23.60
CA THR A 22 -9.33 -8.26 22.96
C THR A 22 -9.89 -9.67 23.14
N MET A 23 -10.15 -10.34 22.02
CA MET A 23 -10.55 -11.74 21.99
C MET A 23 -9.36 -12.59 21.57
N ALA A 24 -8.94 -13.53 22.42
CA ALA A 24 -7.97 -14.54 22.02
C ALA A 24 -8.59 -15.46 20.96
N ILE A 25 -7.78 -15.86 19.98
CA ILE A 25 -8.14 -16.88 19.02
C ILE A 25 -8.03 -18.23 19.72
N ASP A 26 -9.12 -18.99 19.76
CA ASP A 26 -9.17 -20.32 20.38
C ASP A 26 -8.55 -21.42 19.49
N ASP A 27 -8.36 -22.61 20.07
CA ASP A 27 -7.73 -23.75 19.40
C ASP A 27 -8.50 -24.20 18.15
N ASP A 28 -9.83 -24.16 18.18
CA ASP A 28 -10.68 -24.54 17.04
C ASP A 28 -10.47 -23.57 15.87
N TYR A 29 -10.42 -22.27 16.15
CA TYR A 29 -10.11 -21.25 15.17
C TYR A 29 -8.69 -21.41 14.63
N LEU A 30 -7.69 -21.71 15.47
CA LEU A 30 -6.31 -21.95 15.02
C LEU A 30 -6.24 -23.15 14.08
N ILE A 31 -6.89 -24.27 14.41
CA ILE A 31 -6.93 -25.47 13.56
C ILE A 31 -7.57 -25.14 12.22
N GLU A 32 -8.74 -24.49 12.22
CA GLU A 32 -9.45 -24.10 11.00
C GLU A 32 -8.62 -23.14 10.15
N PHE A 33 -8.01 -22.12 10.76
CA PHE A 33 -7.15 -21.16 10.06
C PHE A 33 -5.98 -21.88 9.37
N ASN A 34 -5.28 -22.75 10.09
CA ASN A 34 -4.16 -23.49 9.51
C ASN A 34 -4.60 -24.43 8.37
N GLN A 35 -5.79 -25.03 8.47
CA GLN A 35 -6.35 -25.87 7.40
C GLN A 35 -6.71 -25.05 6.16
N LEU A 36 -7.44 -23.93 6.33
CA LEU A 36 -7.85 -23.05 5.23
C LEU A 36 -6.65 -22.42 4.50
N HIS A 37 -5.58 -22.11 5.24
CA HIS A 37 -4.40 -21.42 4.71
C HIS A 37 -3.19 -22.33 4.53
N ASN A 38 -3.37 -23.65 4.54
CA ASN A 38 -2.26 -24.61 4.54
C ASN A 38 -1.27 -24.38 3.39
N ARG A 39 -1.75 -24.10 2.17
CA ARG A 39 -0.88 -23.86 1.01
C ARG A 39 0.06 -22.67 1.23
N VAL A 40 -0.46 -21.57 1.80
CA VAL A 40 0.33 -20.37 2.09
C VAL A 40 1.31 -20.66 3.24
N LEU A 41 0.82 -21.27 4.31
CA LEU A 41 1.61 -21.56 5.50
C LEU A 41 2.74 -22.57 5.21
N ASP A 42 2.46 -23.61 4.42
CA ASP A 42 3.44 -24.59 3.95
C ASP A 42 4.50 -23.93 3.07
N HIS A 43 4.07 -23.07 2.14
CA HIS A 43 4.95 -22.34 1.23
C HIS A 43 6.00 -21.50 1.97
N PHE A 44 5.61 -20.84 3.06
CA PHE A 44 6.53 -20.08 3.92
C PHE A 44 7.11 -20.88 5.11
N SER A 45 6.82 -22.19 5.19
CA SER A 45 7.28 -23.07 6.28
C SER A 45 6.91 -22.58 7.69
N ILE A 46 5.68 -22.11 7.87
CA ILE A 46 5.16 -21.56 9.13
C ILE A 46 3.80 -22.17 9.51
N SER A 47 3.36 -21.98 10.75
CA SER A 47 2.01 -22.29 11.22
C SER A 47 1.54 -21.23 12.21
N LEU A 48 0.26 -20.88 12.18
CA LEU A 48 -0.30 -19.98 13.19
C LEU A 48 -0.50 -20.76 14.49
N VAL A 49 0.08 -20.29 15.60
CA VAL A 49 0.02 -21.00 16.90
C VAL A 49 -0.66 -20.19 18.00
N GLU A 50 -0.78 -18.88 17.82
CA GLU A 50 -1.49 -17.97 18.72
C GLU A 50 -1.97 -16.77 17.93
N GLY A 51 -3.05 -16.16 18.38
CA GLY A 51 -3.42 -14.83 17.93
C GLY A 51 -4.51 -14.20 18.77
N SER A 52 -4.75 -12.92 18.55
CA SER A 52 -5.83 -12.19 19.17
C SER A 52 -6.38 -11.12 18.23
N ILE A 53 -7.65 -10.76 18.44
CA ILE A 53 -8.35 -9.73 17.69
C ILE A 53 -8.85 -8.69 18.69
N THR A 54 -8.32 -7.48 18.60
CA THR A 54 -8.76 -6.33 19.37
C THR A 54 -9.67 -5.47 18.49
N LYS A 55 -10.88 -5.19 18.95
CA LYS A 55 -11.78 -4.23 18.28
C LYS A 55 -11.38 -2.82 18.68
N ILE A 56 -11.20 -1.94 17.70
CA ILE A 56 -10.85 -0.52 17.94
C ILE A 56 -12.10 0.36 17.85
N SER A 57 -12.98 0.07 16.88
CA SER A 57 -14.27 0.75 16.70
C SER A 57 -15.37 -0.29 16.46
N GLU A 58 -16.53 -0.09 17.10
CA GLU A 58 -17.71 -0.93 16.97
C GLU A 58 -18.81 -0.32 16.09
N ASP A 59 -18.56 0.86 15.50
CA ASP A 59 -19.53 1.52 14.62
C ASP A 59 -19.69 0.73 13.32
N ILE A 60 -20.78 -0.02 13.23
CA ILE A 60 -21.14 -0.80 12.03
C ILE A 60 -21.90 0.09 11.06
N SER A 61 -21.32 0.31 9.88
CA SER A 61 -21.97 0.92 8.74
C SER A 61 -23.10 0.05 8.22
N THR A 62 -24.30 0.61 8.14
CA THR A 62 -25.48 -0.03 7.53
C THR A 62 -25.56 0.18 6.02
N LYS A 63 -24.60 0.91 5.43
CA LYS A 63 -24.59 1.29 4.02
C LYS A 63 -23.88 0.27 3.12
N SER A 64 -23.28 -0.76 3.69
CA SER A 64 -22.49 -1.76 2.98
C SER A 64 -22.76 -3.17 3.50
N ASN A 65 -22.20 -4.16 2.82
CA ASN A 65 -22.14 -5.54 3.26
C ASN A 65 -20.76 -6.13 2.92
N LEU A 66 -20.44 -7.33 3.38
CA LEU A 66 -19.14 -7.96 3.09
C LEU A 66 -19.04 -8.62 1.70
N GLY A 67 -20.15 -8.83 0.97
CA GLY A 67 -20.11 -9.42 -0.36
C GLY A 67 -19.45 -10.81 -0.42
N ALA A 68 -18.62 -11.05 -1.43
CA ALA A 68 -17.76 -12.23 -1.54
C ALA A 68 -16.77 -12.37 -0.37
N LEU A 69 -16.45 -11.27 0.31
CA LEU A 69 -15.68 -11.30 1.57
C LEU A 69 -16.54 -11.77 2.75
N ARG A 70 -17.75 -12.30 2.56
CA ARG A 70 -18.36 -13.20 3.56
C ARG A 70 -17.57 -14.51 3.67
N ASN A 71 -16.88 -14.91 2.60
CA ASN A 71 -15.95 -16.02 2.63
C ASN A 71 -14.81 -15.72 3.61
N ARG A 72 -14.70 -16.54 4.65
CA ARG A 72 -13.74 -16.35 5.73
C ARG A 72 -12.30 -16.55 5.26
N GLN A 73 -12.05 -17.56 4.43
CA GLN A 73 -10.73 -17.81 3.86
C GLN A 73 -10.26 -16.61 3.02
N LEU A 74 -11.13 -16.04 2.19
CA LEU A 74 -10.81 -14.84 1.40
C LEU A 74 -10.51 -13.62 2.29
N ARG A 75 -11.29 -13.35 3.34
CA ARG A 75 -10.97 -12.24 4.26
C ARG A 75 -9.63 -12.44 4.95
N GLN A 76 -9.43 -13.62 5.51
CA GLN A 76 -8.22 -13.94 6.27
C GLN A 76 -6.98 -13.94 5.39
N SER A 77 -7.09 -14.29 4.10
CA SER A 77 -5.94 -14.26 3.20
C SER A 77 -5.46 -12.83 2.90
N VAL A 78 -6.35 -11.83 2.89
CA VAL A 78 -5.94 -10.41 2.78
C VAL A 78 -5.15 -9.98 4.02
N ILE A 79 -5.62 -10.39 5.21
CA ILE A 79 -4.92 -10.14 6.48
C ILE A 79 -3.56 -10.85 6.49
N LEU A 80 -3.53 -12.11 6.06
CA LEU A 80 -2.31 -12.92 5.96
C LEU A 80 -1.33 -12.32 4.93
N SER A 81 -1.84 -11.80 3.82
CA SER A 81 -1.03 -11.14 2.78
C SER A 81 -0.32 -9.91 3.35
N ALA A 82 -1.02 -9.05 4.09
CA ALA A 82 -0.40 -7.94 4.80
C ALA A 82 0.57 -8.40 5.90
N ALA A 83 0.18 -9.38 6.72
CA ALA A 83 1.01 -9.89 7.82
C ALA A 83 2.35 -10.46 7.34
N LEU A 84 2.32 -11.33 6.32
CA LEU A 84 3.50 -12.02 5.82
C LEU A 84 4.40 -11.10 5.00
N SER A 85 3.84 -10.14 4.25
CA SER A 85 4.64 -9.12 3.58
C SER A 85 5.37 -8.22 4.59
N ALA A 86 4.67 -7.83 5.66
CA ALA A 86 5.31 -7.09 6.74
C ALA A 86 6.40 -7.92 7.43
N ALA A 87 6.14 -9.19 7.74
CA ALA A 87 7.12 -10.12 8.32
C ALA A 87 8.36 -10.27 7.42
N ALA A 88 8.15 -10.45 6.11
CA ALA A 88 9.23 -10.58 5.14
C ALA A 88 10.16 -9.35 5.16
N VAL A 89 9.59 -8.15 5.12
CA VAL A 89 10.37 -6.90 5.19
C VAL A 89 10.99 -6.70 6.58
N GLY A 90 10.25 -6.96 7.65
CA GLY A 90 10.72 -6.85 9.03
C GLY A 90 11.94 -7.71 9.31
N LEU A 91 11.94 -8.95 8.83
CA LEU A 91 13.02 -9.91 9.05
C LEU A 91 14.24 -9.66 8.16
N THR A 92 14.05 -9.19 6.92
CA THR A 92 15.13 -9.12 5.93
C THR A 92 15.66 -7.71 5.68
N GLY A 93 14.79 -6.71 5.76
CA GLY A 93 15.02 -5.37 5.23
C GLY A 93 14.89 -4.22 6.23
N PHE A 94 14.24 -4.45 7.38
CA PHE A 94 14.05 -3.39 8.37
C PHE A 94 15.37 -2.93 8.99
N GLY A 95 15.57 -1.61 9.02
CA GLY A 95 16.82 -1.00 9.51
C GLY A 95 18.07 -1.40 8.73
N SER A 96 17.94 -1.98 7.53
CA SER A 96 19.06 -2.48 6.72
C SER A 96 20.10 -1.41 6.40
N PHE A 97 19.69 -0.15 6.24
CA PHE A 97 20.61 0.97 5.99
C PHE A 97 21.59 1.19 7.14
N ASN A 98 21.15 0.95 8.38
CA ASN A 98 21.98 1.11 9.57
C ASN A 98 22.97 -0.05 9.78
N LYS A 99 22.82 -1.16 9.03
CA LYS A 99 23.77 -2.29 9.07
C LYS A 99 25.07 -1.97 8.32
N HIS A 100 25.08 -0.92 7.49
CA HIS A 100 26.27 -0.46 6.77
C HIS A 100 27.04 0.59 7.57
N PRO A 101 28.38 0.66 7.43
CA PRO A 101 29.21 1.75 7.95
C PRO A 101 28.73 3.13 7.46
N GLU A 102 28.88 4.17 8.28
CA GLU A 102 28.37 5.53 7.97
C GLU A 102 28.92 6.11 6.67
N ASN A 103 30.18 5.81 6.32
CA ASN A 103 30.81 6.22 5.06
C ASN A 103 30.25 5.52 3.81
N GLU A 104 29.55 4.39 3.97
CA GLU A 104 28.90 3.65 2.89
C GLU A 104 27.40 4.01 2.74
N ARG A 105 26.84 4.76 3.69
CA ARG A 105 25.42 5.15 3.74
C ARG A 105 25.07 6.24 2.73
N THR A 106 25.16 5.89 1.45
CA THR A 106 24.85 6.78 0.32
C THR A 106 23.36 6.80 -0.03
N LYS A 107 22.95 7.80 -0.81
CA LYS A 107 21.58 7.89 -1.34
C LYS A 107 21.28 6.71 -2.28
N GLU A 108 22.27 6.29 -3.06
CA GLU A 108 22.21 5.16 -3.97
C GLU A 108 21.96 3.86 -3.23
N LEU A 109 22.72 3.61 -2.15
CA LEU A 109 22.52 2.44 -1.29
C LEU A 109 21.11 2.46 -0.67
N LYS A 110 20.69 3.61 -0.13
CA LYS A 110 19.35 3.77 0.43
C LYS A 110 18.26 3.41 -0.59
N ASN A 111 18.35 3.93 -1.81
CA ASN A 111 17.38 3.63 -2.87
C ASN A 111 17.41 2.16 -3.31
N LYS A 112 18.60 1.53 -3.35
CA LYS A 112 18.75 0.10 -3.62
C LYS A 112 18.04 -0.75 -2.57
N LEU A 113 18.23 -0.43 -1.28
CA LEU A 113 17.58 -1.12 -0.17
C LEU A 113 16.07 -0.89 -0.16
N LYS A 114 15.60 0.32 -0.46
CA LYS A 114 14.16 0.63 -0.57
C LYS A 114 13.49 -0.27 -1.61
N ARG A 115 14.07 -0.33 -2.80
CA ARG A 115 13.60 -1.21 -3.89
C ARG A 115 13.67 -2.69 -3.56
N ALA A 116 14.63 -3.11 -2.72
CA ALA A 116 14.67 -4.47 -2.23
C ALA A 116 13.50 -4.78 -1.29
N ASN A 117 13.16 -3.85 -0.39
CA ASN A 117 12.00 -3.98 0.48
C ASN A 117 10.69 -4.00 -0.31
N ASP A 118 10.48 -3.04 -1.23
CA ASP A 118 9.26 -2.98 -2.05
C ASP A 118 9.08 -4.27 -2.88
N ARG A 119 10.16 -4.78 -3.49
CA ARG A 119 10.16 -6.07 -4.20
C ARG A 119 9.75 -7.23 -3.31
N THR A 120 10.33 -7.33 -2.12
CA THR A 120 10.03 -8.41 -1.17
C THR A 120 8.56 -8.35 -0.74
N ALA A 121 8.05 -7.16 -0.40
CA ALA A 121 6.65 -6.98 -0.02
C ALA A 121 5.70 -7.33 -1.18
N ALA A 122 5.96 -6.82 -2.39
CA ALA A 122 5.17 -7.11 -3.58
C ALA A 122 5.16 -8.61 -3.93
N GLN A 123 6.32 -9.28 -3.82
CA GLN A 123 6.45 -10.70 -4.07
C GLN A 123 5.60 -11.51 -3.10
N VAL A 124 5.78 -11.31 -1.79
CA VAL A 124 5.07 -12.08 -0.76
C VAL A 124 3.57 -11.80 -0.82
N MET A 125 3.19 -10.54 -1.01
CA MET A 125 1.78 -10.15 -1.14
C MET A 125 1.11 -10.88 -2.32
N GLY A 126 1.77 -10.85 -3.49
CA GLY A 126 1.29 -11.54 -4.69
C GLY A 126 1.27 -13.07 -4.58
N GLU A 127 2.27 -13.67 -3.93
CA GLU A 127 2.31 -15.11 -3.68
C GLU A 127 1.15 -15.58 -2.78
N VAL A 128 0.87 -14.85 -1.69
CA VAL A 128 -0.26 -15.17 -0.79
C VAL A 128 -1.59 -15.10 -1.55
N LEU A 129 -1.81 -14.04 -2.34
CA LEU A 129 -3.04 -13.87 -3.10
C LEU A 129 -3.19 -14.95 -4.18
N GLN A 130 -2.12 -15.28 -4.93
CA GLN A 130 -2.16 -16.33 -5.95
C GLN A 130 -2.45 -17.71 -5.33
N LEU A 131 -1.72 -18.09 -4.27
CA LEU A 131 -1.88 -19.39 -3.62
C LEU A 131 -3.28 -19.56 -3.03
N THR A 132 -3.85 -18.50 -2.46
CA THR A 132 -5.21 -18.51 -1.92
C THR A 132 -6.23 -18.67 -3.03
N THR A 133 -6.16 -17.85 -4.07
CA THR A 133 -7.16 -17.84 -5.14
C THR A 133 -7.15 -19.13 -5.97
N GLU A 134 -6.02 -19.83 -6.05
CA GLU A 134 -5.92 -21.18 -6.63
C GLU A 134 -6.49 -22.28 -5.72
N ALA A 135 -6.66 -22.01 -4.43
CA ALA A 135 -7.17 -22.98 -3.45
C ALA A 135 -8.70 -23.02 -3.37
N PHE A 136 -9.41 -22.00 -3.87
CA PHE A 136 -10.85 -21.94 -3.70
C PHE A 136 -11.59 -23.10 -4.37
N PRO A 137 -12.57 -23.70 -3.69
CA PRO A 137 -13.43 -24.71 -4.27
C PRO A 137 -14.30 -24.08 -5.37
N ARG A 138 -14.82 -24.93 -6.26
CA ARG A 138 -15.69 -24.49 -7.36
C ARG A 138 -16.91 -23.75 -6.81
N GLY A 139 -17.20 -22.58 -7.36
CA GLY A 139 -18.34 -21.74 -6.94
C GLY A 139 -18.04 -20.70 -5.86
N GLU A 140 -16.85 -20.74 -5.25
CA GLU A 140 -16.32 -19.66 -4.38
C GLU A 140 -15.11 -18.96 -5.02
N GLU A 141 -14.95 -19.18 -6.32
CA GLU A 141 -13.76 -18.80 -7.06
C GLU A 141 -13.75 -17.29 -7.29
N VAL A 142 -12.56 -16.72 -7.23
CA VAL A 142 -12.38 -15.29 -7.46
C VAL A 142 -11.23 -15.04 -8.45
N VAL A 143 -11.34 -13.92 -9.15
CA VAL A 143 -10.24 -13.28 -9.87
C VAL A 143 -10.02 -11.93 -9.22
N ILE A 144 -8.79 -11.65 -8.81
CA ILE A 144 -8.38 -10.36 -8.26
C ILE A 144 -7.54 -9.66 -9.31
N GLU A 145 -7.96 -8.46 -9.72
CA GLU A 145 -7.15 -7.56 -10.53
C GLU A 145 -6.55 -6.46 -9.66
N CYS A 146 -5.24 -6.25 -9.74
CA CYS A 146 -4.63 -5.04 -9.22
C CYS A 146 -4.97 -3.86 -10.14
N SER A 147 -5.83 -2.96 -9.68
CA SER A 147 -6.32 -1.83 -10.47
C SER A 147 -5.71 -0.48 -10.02
N ILE A 148 -5.16 -0.42 -8.80
CA ILE A 148 -4.55 0.77 -8.18
C ILE A 148 -3.21 0.37 -7.54
N THR A 149 -2.13 1.08 -7.86
CA THR A 149 -0.79 0.91 -7.24
C THR A 149 0.02 2.20 -7.39
N GLU A 150 1.18 2.31 -6.73
CA GLU A 150 2.18 3.40 -6.84
C GLU A 150 2.87 3.47 -8.23
N GLY A 151 2.21 2.99 -9.28
CA GLY A 151 2.88 2.48 -10.47
C GLY A 151 3.46 3.53 -11.45
N VAL A 152 4.67 3.21 -11.94
CA VAL A 152 5.68 3.78 -12.86
C VAL A 152 5.22 4.57 -14.12
N ARG A 153 3.98 5.05 -14.25
CA ARG A 153 3.77 6.11 -15.27
C ARG A 153 4.71 7.27 -14.93
N VAL A 154 5.45 7.75 -15.93
CA VAL A 154 6.46 8.80 -15.77
C VAL A 154 5.83 9.90 -14.93
N LYS A 155 6.25 10.01 -13.68
CA LYS A 155 5.94 11.17 -12.87
C LYS A 155 6.47 12.37 -13.65
N PRO A 156 5.61 13.29 -14.14
CA PRO A 156 6.10 14.38 -14.98
C PRO A 156 7.21 15.15 -14.26
N GLY A 157 8.29 15.43 -14.98
CA GLY A 157 9.50 16.03 -14.42
C GLY A 157 10.38 15.12 -13.55
N LYS A 158 10.14 13.79 -13.50
CA LYS A 158 11.06 12.78 -12.92
C LYS A 158 11.44 11.73 -13.97
N GLU A 159 12.69 11.27 -13.95
CA GLU A 159 13.18 10.20 -14.82
C GLU A 159 12.40 8.89 -14.58
N ALA A 160 12.11 8.13 -15.66
CA ALA A 160 11.26 6.95 -15.53
C ALA A 160 11.94 5.79 -14.78
N GLY A 161 11.18 5.12 -13.91
CA GLY A 161 11.61 3.93 -13.18
C GLY A 161 11.12 3.93 -11.75
N GLY A 162 9.85 3.63 -11.53
CA GLY A 162 9.28 3.42 -10.20
C GLY A 162 9.82 2.16 -9.53
N ASN A 163 9.43 1.97 -8.27
CA ASN A 163 9.89 0.84 -7.47
C ASN A 163 9.16 -0.44 -7.91
N PRO A 164 9.77 -1.63 -7.71
CA PRO A 164 9.06 -2.89 -7.90
C PRO A 164 7.78 -2.91 -7.04
N THR A 165 6.65 -3.23 -7.65
CA THR A 165 5.33 -3.26 -6.99
C THR A 165 4.43 -4.29 -7.67
N ILE A 166 3.22 -4.52 -7.15
CA ILE A 166 2.20 -5.28 -7.88
C ILE A 166 1.65 -4.39 -9.01
N ALA A 167 1.81 -4.85 -10.24
CA ALA A 167 1.49 -4.08 -11.43
C ALA A 167 -0.02 -3.84 -11.59
N VAL A 168 -0.39 -2.69 -12.17
CA VAL A 168 -1.76 -2.51 -12.69
C VAL A 168 -2.04 -3.56 -13.75
N GLY A 169 -3.18 -4.25 -13.65
CA GLY A 169 -3.55 -5.37 -14.51
C GLY A 169 -2.96 -6.71 -14.11
N ALA A 170 -2.18 -6.80 -13.02
CA ALA A 170 -1.78 -8.09 -12.46
C ALA A 170 -3.03 -8.86 -12.01
N LEU A 171 -3.11 -10.14 -12.39
CA LEU A 171 -4.26 -11.01 -12.11
C LEU A 171 -3.87 -12.17 -11.19
N PHE A 172 -4.64 -12.33 -10.12
CA PHE A 172 -4.59 -13.48 -9.22
C PHE A 172 -5.85 -14.32 -9.36
N GLY A 173 -5.68 -15.62 -9.50
CA GLY A 173 -6.78 -16.55 -9.73
C GLY A 173 -6.33 -17.83 -10.41
N LYS A 174 -7.26 -18.79 -10.52
CA LYS A 174 -7.02 -20.01 -11.29
C LYS A 174 -6.69 -19.69 -12.75
N LYS A 175 -5.89 -20.55 -13.38
CA LYS A 175 -5.36 -20.33 -14.72
C LYS A 175 -6.48 -20.10 -15.74
N GLU A 176 -7.54 -20.92 -15.68
CA GLU A 176 -8.72 -20.84 -16.53
C GLU A 176 -9.43 -19.49 -16.40
N HIS A 177 -9.60 -18.98 -15.17
CA HIS A 177 -10.31 -17.71 -14.94
C HIS A 177 -9.47 -16.51 -15.38
N ARG A 178 -8.15 -16.55 -15.18
CA ARG A 178 -7.24 -15.51 -15.69
C ARG A 178 -7.17 -15.48 -17.21
N ARG A 179 -7.26 -16.62 -17.88
CA ARG A 179 -7.33 -16.70 -19.35
C ARG A 179 -8.60 -16.07 -19.89
N ASP A 180 -9.72 -16.26 -19.18
CA ASP A 180 -11.04 -15.77 -19.58
C ASP A 180 -11.29 -14.31 -19.14
N TYR A 181 -10.33 -13.69 -18.44
CA TYR A 181 -10.34 -12.27 -18.09
C TYR A 181 -10.45 -11.37 -19.33
N GLY A 182 -11.32 -10.36 -19.25
CA GLY A 182 -11.63 -9.45 -20.36
C GLY A 182 -12.57 -10.03 -21.43
N LEU A 183 -13.05 -11.27 -21.26
CA LEU A 183 -14.12 -11.87 -22.05
C LEU A 183 -15.40 -11.92 -21.20
N SER A 184 -15.91 -13.12 -20.92
CA SER A 184 -17.01 -13.36 -19.99
C SER A 184 -16.53 -14.37 -18.95
N LEU A 185 -16.28 -13.90 -17.73
CA LEU A 185 -16.07 -14.80 -16.60
C LEU A 185 -17.35 -15.60 -16.35
N HIS A 186 -17.20 -16.85 -15.92
CA HIS A 186 -18.36 -17.66 -15.54
C HIS A 186 -19.10 -16.96 -14.38
N PRO A 187 -20.45 -16.93 -14.34
CA PRO A 187 -21.22 -16.18 -13.33
C PRO A 187 -20.95 -16.59 -11.87
N SER A 188 -20.32 -17.74 -11.64
CA SER A 188 -19.91 -18.21 -10.31
C SER A 188 -18.51 -17.75 -9.88
N VAL A 189 -17.82 -16.96 -10.71
CA VAL A 189 -16.49 -16.42 -10.42
C VAL A 189 -16.65 -14.95 -10.07
N THR A 190 -16.25 -14.56 -8.86
CA THR A 190 -16.33 -13.16 -8.45
C THR A 190 -15.11 -12.39 -8.94
N MET A 191 -15.33 -11.23 -9.53
CA MET A 191 -14.28 -10.29 -9.87
C MET A 191 -14.05 -9.31 -8.71
N LEU A 192 -12.80 -9.13 -8.30
CA LEU A 192 -12.40 -8.19 -7.25
C LEU A 192 -11.35 -7.22 -7.79
N SER A 193 -11.49 -5.95 -7.45
CA SER A 193 -10.46 -4.94 -7.66
C SER A 193 -9.61 -4.79 -6.42
N MET A 194 -8.31 -4.70 -6.64
CA MET A 194 -7.29 -4.51 -5.61
C MET A 194 -6.62 -3.15 -5.78
N GLY A 195 -6.40 -2.48 -4.66
CA GLY A 195 -5.47 -1.36 -4.56
C GLY A 195 -4.38 -1.67 -3.55
N ASN A 196 -3.15 -1.21 -3.80
CA ASN A 196 -2.05 -1.40 -2.87
C ASN A 196 -1.07 -0.25 -2.87
N ASP A 197 -0.43 -0.09 -1.72
CA ASP A 197 0.86 0.56 -1.56
C ASP A 197 1.71 -0.46 -0.80
N VAL A 198 2.54 -1.21 -1.52
CA VAL A 198 3.19 -2.41 -0.96
C VAL A 198 3.99 -2.09 0.30
N ILE A 199 4.53 -0.86 0.42
CA ILE A 199 5.10 -0.32 1.65
C ILE A 199 4.82 1.20 1.76
N ASP A 200 3.94 1.59 2.69
CA ASP A 200 3.90 2.98 3.16
C ASP A 200 5.10 3.23 4.09
N GLY A 201 5.85 4.30 3.80
CA GLY A 201 7.08 4.63 4.52
C GLY A 201 8.27 3.74 4.16
N THR A 202 8.52 3.44 2.87
CA THR A 202 9.69 2.66 2.43
C THR A 202 11.02 3.26 2.93
N THR A 203 11.12 4.58 3.10
CA THR A 203 12.32 5.19 3.68
C THR A 203 12.50 4.78 5.14
N LYS A 204 11.41 4.76 5.90
CA LYS A 204 11.39 4.37 7.32
C LYS A 204 11.74 2.91 7.48
N SER A 205 11.21 2.05 6.61
CA SER A 205 11.52 0.61 6.65
C SER A 205 13.02 0.35 6.54
N VAL A 206 13.75 1.00 5.63
CA VAL A 206 15.21 0.79 5.52
C VAL A 206 16.03 1.50 6.60
N THR A 207 15.55 2.62 7.13
CA THR A 207 16.25 3.41 8.15
C THR A 207 15.98 2.95 9.57
N GLY A 208 15.01 2.06 9.78
CA GLY A 208 14.64 1.56 11.11
C GLY A 208 13.72 2.51 11.88
N ASP A 209 13.16 3.51 11.21
CA ASP A 209 12.21 4.44 11.81
C ASP A 209 10.81 3.81 11.92
N HIS A 210 10.00 4.32 12.85
CA HIS A 210 8.65 3.84 13.13
C HIS A 210 7.61 4.27 12.09
N SER A 211 6.46 3.60 12.13
CA SER A 211 5.27 3.80 11.28
C SER A 211 5.49 3.49 9.80
N SER A 212 6.27 2.45 9.50
CA SER A 212 6.26 1.77 8.19
C SER A 212 5.36 0.53 8.22
N LEU A 213 4.66 0.27 7.11
CA LEU A 213 3.69 -0.82 7.00
C LEU A 213 3.50 -1.24 5.55
N THR A 214 2.95 -2.43 5.33
CA THR A 214 2.48 -2.88 4.01
C THR A 214 0.98 -2.64 3.89
N ALA A 215 0.46 -2.21 2.74
CA ALA A 215 -0.95 -1.90 2.59
C ALA A 215 -1.59 -2.50 1.34
N LEU A 216 -2.80 -3.05 1.51
CA LEU A 216 -3.69 -3.40 0.40
C LEU A 216 -5.16 -3.30 0.79
N PHE A 217 -6.01 -3.14 -0.20
CA PHE A 217 -7.44 -3.40 -0.11
C PHE A 217 -7.92 -4.30 -1.25
N LEU A 218 -8.99 -5.05 -1.01
CA LEU A 218 -9.82 -5.72 -2.01
C LEU A 218 -11.24 -5.16 -1.92
N THR A 219 -11.90 -4.99 -3.06
CA THR A 219 -13.31 -4.62 -3.15
C THR A 219 -13.98 -5.29 -4.35
N GLU A 220 -15.26 -5.60 -4.23
CA GLU A 220 -16.11 -6.00 -5.36
C GLU A 220 -16.43 -4.84 -6.31
N SER A 221 -16.16 -3.60 -5.89
CA SER A 221 -16.35 -2.45 -6.75
C SER A 221 -15.38 -2.48 -7.92
N GLY A 222 -15.89 -2.38 -9.15
CA GLY A 222 -15.07 -2.05 -10.30
C GLY A 222 -14.41 -0.67 -10.18
N VAL A 223 -13.36 -0.45 -10.97
CA VAL A 223 -12.68 0.84 -11.12
C VAL A 223 -13.14 1.53 -12.41
N LYS A 224 -13.80 2.68 -12.28
CA LYS A 224 -14.29 3.50 -13.41
C LYS A 224 -13.19 4.37 -14.03
N ARG A 225 -12.28 4.88 -13.20
CA ARG A 225 -11.21 5.81 -13.60
C ARG A 225 -9.92 5.44 -12.90
N HIS A 226 -8.85 5.27 -13.66
CA HIS A 226 -7.52 5.08 -13.10
C HIS A 226 -6.97 6.42 -12.63
N LEU A 227 -6.59 6.49 -11.36
CA LEU A 227 -5.94 7.65 -10.80
C LEU A 227 -4.48 7.70 -11.31
N PRO A 228 -4.03 8.76 -11.99
CA PRO A 228 -2.66 8.84 -12.47
C PRO A 228 -1.69 8.95 -11.29
N ASP A 229 -0.45 8.47 -11.48
CA ASP A 229 0.62 8.58 -10.48
C ASP A 229 1.17 10.02 -10.45
N ILE A 230 0.43 10.90 -9.78
CA ILE A 230 0.71 12.32 -9.59
C ILE A 230 0.32 12.71 -8.16
N TYR A 231 0.74 13.88 -7.68
CA TYR A 231 0.33 14.35 -6.36
C TYR A 231 -1.14 14.76 -6.31
N VAL A 232 -1.79 14.45 -5.18
CA VAL A 232 -3.16 14.80 -4.85
C VAL A 232 -3.16 15.73 -3.64
N GLN A 233 -3.72 16.93 -3.79
CA GLN A 233 -4.15 17.72 -2.65
C GLN A 233 -5.43 17.12 -2.08
N ARG A 234 -5.45 16.86 -0.77
CA ARG A 234 -6.53 16.13 -0.11
C ARG A 234 -7.17 16.90 1.04
N TRP A 235 -8.49 16.73 1.13
CA TRP A 235 -9.33 17.16 2.23
C TRP A 235 -10.08 15.93 2.73
N MET A 236 -9.72 15.44 3.91
CA MET A 236 -10.20 14.15 4.43
C MET A 236 -10.70 14.30 5.86
N GLY A 237 -11.78 13.60 6.19
CA GLY A 237 -12.32 13.49 7.54
C GLY A 237 -13.14 12.21 7.70
N SER A 238 -13.18 11.64 8.89
CA SER A 238 -13.94 10.42 9.20
C SER A 238 -15.42 10.67 9.46
N LYS A 239 -15.84 11.94 9.49
CA LYS A 239 -17.24 12.33 9.40
C LYS A 239 -17.51 12.93 8.04
N TYR A 240 -18.67 12.59 7.48
CA TYR A 240 -19.15 13.16 6.24
C TYR A 240 -19.22 14.69 6.33
N PHE A 241 -18.65 15.38 5.35
CA PHE A 241 -18.83 16.81 5.14
C PHE A 241 -19.29 17.05 3.70
N GLY A 242 -20.00 18.16 3.45
CA GLY A 242 -20.51 18.48 2.12
C GLY A 242 -19.37 18.72 1.12
N GLU A 243 -19.53 18.28 -0.12
CA GLU A 243 -18.57 18.57 -1.19
C GLU A 243 -18.46 20.09 -1.39
N PHE A 244 -17.23 20.58 -1.56
CA PHE A 244 -16.94 21.97 -1.87
C PHE A 244 -15.86 22.03 -2.95
N ASN A 245 -15.82 23.12 -3.71
CA ASN A 245 -14.77 23.34 -4.68
C ASN A 245 -13.50 23.85 -3.97
N PRO A 246 -12.41 23.07 -3.92
CA PRO A 246 -11.22 23.49 -3.17
C PRO A 246 -10.44 24.63 -3.83
N ARG A 247 -10.81 25.05 -5.06
CA ARG A 247 -10.30 26.27 -5.69
C ARG A 247 -10.99 27.54 -5.20
N GLN A 248 -12.18 27.43 -4.62
CA GLN A 248 -12.99 28.57 -4.17
C GLN A 248 -12.86 28.82 -2.67
N LEU A 249 -12.52 27.78 -1.90
CA LEU A 249 -12.28 27.89 -0.47
C LEU A 249 -10.78 27.96 -0.21
N SER A 250 -10.42 28.76 0.79
CA SER A 250 -9.10 28.70 1.36
C SER A 250 -8.96 27.52 2.34
N THR A 251 -7.72 27.15 2.67
CA THR A 251 -7.45 26.02 3.59
C THR A 251 -8.16 26.15 4.94
N LEU A 252 -8.30 27.39 5.44
CA LEU A 252 -8.98 27.65 6.71
C LEU A 252 -10.50 27.44 6.60
N GLU A 253 -11.14 27.96 5.55
CA GLU A 253 -12.59 27.75 5.32
C GLU A 253 -12.90 26.27 5.11
N ALA A 254 -12.03 25.54 4.41
CA ALA A 254 -12.14 24.09 4.29
C ALA A 254 -12.00 23.38 5.65
N ALA A 255 -11.05 23.80 6.50
CA ALA A 255 -10.88 23.28 7.85
C ALA A 255 -12.13 23.54 8.71
N GLU A 256 -12.75 24.73 8.62
CA GLU A 256 -13.99 25.05 9.32
C GLU A 256 -15.16 24.17 8.87
N VAL A 257 -15.28 23.87 7.57
CA VAL A 257 -16.30 22.95 7.04
C VAL A 257 -16.13 21.56 7.66
N ILE A 258 -14.90 21.05 7.72
CA ILE A 258 -14.61 19.72 8.27
C ILE A 258 -14.78 19.73 9.80
N ALA A 259 -14.27 20.74 10.51
CA ALA A 259 -14.41 20.85 11.97
C ALA A 259 -15.89 20.86 12.40
N LYS A 260 -16.76 21.53 11.64
CA LYS A 260 -18.21 21.53 11.88
C LYS A 260 -18.84 20.14 11.75
N SER A 261 -18.35 19.26 10.87
CA SER A 261 -18.90 17.90 10.73
C SER A 261 -18.59 17.01 11.94
N TYR A 262 -17.55 17.34 12.70
CA TYR A 262 -17.23 16.73 13.99
C TYR A 262 -17.99 17.34 15.17
N GLY A 263 -18.77 18.41 14.96
CA GLY A 263 -19.46 19.13 16.04
C GLY A 263 -18.51 19.89 16.97
N LEU A 264 -17.29 20.21 16.53
CA LEU A 264 -16.34 20.99 17.32
C LEU A 264 -16.88 22.40 17.54
N LYS A 265 -16.77 22.88 18.79
CA LYS A 265 -17.26 24.21 19.18
C LYS A 265 -16.28 25.32 18.82
N GLN A 266 -14.99 25.00 18.84
CA GLN A 266 -13.87 25.91 18.61
C GLN A 266 -12.98 25.32 17.52
N ILE A 267 -12.40 26.18 16.68
CA ILE A 267 -11.56 25.72 15.57
C ILE A 267 -10.17 25.29 16.08
N GLU A 268 -9.77 25.80 17.24
CA GLU A 268 -8.52 25.53 17.95
C GLU A 268 -8.43 24.08 18.46
N ASP A 269 -9.58 23.43 18.66
CA ASP A 269 -9.68 22.00 18.99
C ASP A 269 -9.37 21.10 17.78
N PHE A 270 -9.39 21.67 16.57
CA PHE A 270 -9.14 20.93 15.33
C PHE A 270 -7.65 20.71 15.10
N SER A 271 -7.34 19.60 14.43
CA SER A 271 -5.98 19.28 14.00
C SER A 271 -6.00 18.74 12.57
N ALA A 272 -4.98 19.10 11.80
CA ALA A 272 -4.81 18.70 10.41
C ALA A 272 -3.39 18.18 10.18
N TYR A 273 -3.25 16.90 9.85
CA TYR A 273 -1.96 16.28 9.60
C TYR A 273 -1.34 16.72 8.27
N PHE A 274 -0.01 16.84 8.25
CA PHE A 274 0.79 17.11 7.05
C PHE A 274 2.04 16.23 6.94
N LEU A 275 2.51 15.98 5.72
CA LEU A 275 3.92 15.63 5.52
C LEU A 275 4.82 16.86 5.68
N GLU A 276 6.01 16.71 6.26
CA GLU A 276 7.00 17.78 6.34
C GLU A 276 7.63 18.05 4.97
N ARG A 277 7.06 19.00 4.22
CA ARG A 277 7.51 19.37 2.88
C ARG A 277 7.42 20.88 2.72
N ALA A 278 8.33 21.47 1.93
CA ALA A 278 8.32 22.91 1.65
C ALA A 278 6.95 23.40 1.13
N ARG A 279 6.30 22.61 0.27
CA ARG A 279 4.95 22.91 -0.26
C ARG A 279 3.83 23.00 0.80
N HIS A 280 4.05 22.48 2.01
CA HIS A 280 3.06 22.49 3.09
C HIS A 280 3.29 23.60 4.11
N ILE A 281 4.40 24.34 4.03
CA ILE A 281 4.67 25.45 4.97
C ILE A 281 3.54 26.50 4.90
N PRO A 282 3.12 26.99 3.71
CA PRO A 282 2.06 27.99 3.65
C PRO A 282 0.69 27.57 4.23
N PRO A 283 0.12 26.39 3.91
CA PRO A 283 -1.13 25.97 4.54
C PRO A 283 -0.96 25.70 6.04
N MET A 284 0.17 25.13 6.48
CA MET A 284 0.41 24.92 7.91
C MET A 284 0.50 26.24 8.67
N ASP A 285 1.23 27.23 8.15
CA ASP A 285 1.34 28.57 8.77
C ASP A 285 -0.04 29.22 8.88
N LYS A 286 -0.86 29.13 7.82
CA LYS A 286 -2.22 29.66 7.80
C LYS A 286 -3.11 29.00 8.86
N LEU A 287 -3.05 27.68 8.99
CA LEU A 287 -3.85 26.94 9.97
C LEU A 287 -3.37 27.21 11.40
N ASN A 288 -2.06 27.21 11.65
CA ASN A 288 -1.52 27.49 12.97
C ASN A 288 -1.82 28.93 13.44
N ALA A 289 -1.83 29.91 12.52
CA ALA A 289 -2.24 31.28 12.84
C ALA A 289 -3.71 31.38 13.30
N ALA A 290 -4.55 30.42 12.90
CA ALA A 290 -5.93 30.28 13.35
C ALA A 290 -6.09 29.35 14.57
N GLY A 291 -4.98 28.95 15.21
CA GLY A 291 -4.99 28.10 16.40
C GLY A 291 -5.11 26.59 16.14
N ILE A 292 -5.19 26.16 14.88
CA ILE A 292 -5.29 24.73 14.49
C ILE A 292 -3.91 24.07 14.65
N ALA A 293 -3.88 22.87 15.24
CA ALA A 293 -2.66 22.06 15.27
C ALA A 293 -2.35 21.42 13.90
N THR A 294 -1.08 21.40 13.53
CA THR A 294 -0.55 20.75 12.33
C THR A 294 0.52 19.73 12.69
N PRO A 295 0.13 18.57 13.26
CA PRO A 295 1.05 17.46 13.46
C PRO A 295 1.62 17.01 12.12
N PHE A 296 2.90 16.63 12.09
CA PHE A 296 3.54 16.19 10.85
C PHE A 296 4.44 14.98 11.01
N ASP A 297 4.71 14.29 9.89
CA ASP A 297 5.76 13.29 9.77
C ASP A 297 6.65 13.60 8.55
N LYS A 298 7.88 13.08 8.57
CA LYS A 298 8.82 13.19 7.46
C LYS A 298 8.51 12.22 6.33
N ASP A 299 7.88 11.10 6.61
CA ASP A 299 7.50 10.12 5.59
C ASP A 299 6.30 9.28 6.05
N GLY A 300 5.56 8.73 5.11
CA GLY A 300 4.36 7.94 5.38
C GLY A 300 3.15 8.82 5.69
N ASP A 301 2.13 8.70 4.87
CA ASP A 301 0.91 9.50 5.01
C ASP A 301 -0.37 8.69 4.89
N LEU A 302 -0.24 7.38 4.66
CA LEU A 302 -1.36 6.47 4.59
C LEU A 302 -1.92 6.19 5.99
N PHE A 303 -1.09 5.82 6.96
CA PHE A 303 -1.59 5.46 8.30
C PHE A 303 -2.43 6.55 8.98
N PRO A 304 -2.02 7.84 9.00
CA PRO A 304 -2.88 8.87 9.58
C PRO A 304 -4.26 8.95 8.93
N ALA A 305 -4.41 8.66 7.63
CA ALA A 305 -5.70 8.61 6.95
C ALA A 305 -6.64 7.52 7.52
N LEU A 306 -6.08 6.42 8.03
CA LEU A 306 -6.84 5.27 8.55
C LEU A 306 -7.44 5.51 9.94
N VAL A 307 -6.84 6.43 10.69
CA VAL A 307 -7.19 6.71 12.10
C VAL A 307 -7.76 8.11 12.31
N LEU A 308 -8.04 8.85 11.24
CA LEU A 308 -8.68 10.17 11.33
C LEU A 308 -9.98 10.09 12.15
N GLY A 309 -10.14 11.02 13.08
CA GLY A 309 -11.28 11.18 13.97
C GLY A 309 -11.60 9.94 14.82
N GLU A 310 -10.62 9.07 15.07
CA GLU A 310 -10.79 7.96 16.01
C GLU A 310 -11.00 8.50 17.42
N GLU A 311 -12.14 8.15 18.03
CA GLU A 311 -12.59 8.77 19.29
C GLU A 311 -11.65 8.49 20.45
N HIS A 312 -10.87 7.42 20.41
CA HIS A 312 -10.00 7.08 21.53
C HIS A 312 -8.53 7.37 21.28
N LEU A 313 -8.16 7.92 20.12
CA LEU A 313 -6.79 8.34 19.85
C LEU A 313 -6.61 9.82 20.17
N ARG A 314 -5.69 10.11 21.08
CA ARG A 314 -5.44 11.46 21.58
C ARG A 314 -3.96 11.82 21.59
N PHE A 315 -3.67 13.04 21.15
CA PHE A 315 -2.40 13.70 21.38
C PHE A 315 -2.19 13.96 22.89
N PRO A 316 -0.93 14.21 23.33
CA PRO A 316 -0.64 14.51 24.73
C PRO A 316 -1.38 15.73 25.29
N ASP A 317 -1.77 16.67 24.42
CA ASP A 317 -2.55 17.86 24.75
C ASP A 317 -4.07 17.62 24.80
N GLY A 318 -4.52 16.39 24.57
CA GLY A 318 -5.93 15.99 24.61
C GLY A 318 -6.70 16.20 23.31
N ARG A 319 -6.09 16.73 22.23
CA ARG A 319 -6.74 16.84 20.91
C ARG A 319 -6.79 15.49 20.21
N GLY A 320 -7.80 15.30 19.36
CA GLY A 320 -7.85 14.20 18.40
C GLY A 320 -7.04 14.52 17.13
N LEU A 321 -6.80 13.52 16.28
CA LEU A 321 -6.32 13.72 14.90
C LEU A 321 -7.52 13.76 13.97
N TYR A 322 -7.94 14.93 13.49
CA TYR A 322 -9.25 15.06 12.82
C TYR A 322 -9.21 15.01 11.29
N SER A 323 -8.14 15.52 10.66
CA SER A 323 -8.16 15.72 9.22
C SER A 323 -6.79 15.66 8.56
N MET A 324 -6.80 15.51 7.24
CA MET A 324 -5.78 16.03 6.34
C MET A 324 -6.45 17.12 5.52
N CYS A 325 -6.11 18.39 5.76
CA CYS A 325 -6.82 19.53 5.16
C CYS A 325 -5.86 20.37 4.31
N GLY A 326 -5.90 20.12 3.00
CA GLY A 326 -5.01 20.78 2.05
C GLY A 326 -3.60 20.20 2.01
N GLU A 327 -3.38 19.05 2.65
CA GLU A 327 -2.17 18.25 2.54
C GLU A 327 -2.00 17.74 1.10
N ILE A 328 -0.76 17.64 0.60
CA ILE A 328 -0.45 17.14 -0.74
C ILE A 328 0.46 15.89 -0.66
N GLY A 329 -0.14 14.73 -0.94
CA GLY A 329 0.47 13.40 -0.91
C GLY A 329 0.39 12.67 -2.26
N GLY A 330 0.85 11.42 -2.30
CA GLY A 330 0.75 10.58 -3.50
C GLY A 330 -0.68 10.11 -3.78
N SER A 331 -0.97 9.80 -5.05
CA SER A 331 -2.31 9.40 -5.48
C SER A 331 -2.68 7.98 -5.06
N ALA A 332 -1.72 7.05 -5.06
CA ALA A 332 -1.96 5.67 -4.62
C ALA A 332 -2.32 5.64 -3.13
N GLU A 333 -1.57 6.37 -2.30
CA GLU A 333 -1.79 6.52 -0.87
C GLU A 333 -3.15 7.16 -0.59
N TRP A 334 -3.57 8.13 -1.41
CA TRP A 334 -4.92 8.69 -1.34
C TRP A 334 -5.98 7.61 -1.58
N ALA A 335 -5.88 6.83 -2.66
CA ALA A 335 -6.88 5.82 -2.99
C ALA A 335 -6.95 4.70 -1.94
N VAL A 336 -5.80 4.23 -1.46
CA VAL A 336 -5.70 3.17 -0.44
C VAL A 336 -6.18 3.66 0.93
N GLY A 337 -5.98 4.94 1.27
CA GLY A 337 -6.45 5.52 2.53
C GLY A 337 -7.92 5.94 2.53
N VAL A 338 -8.44 6.42 1.40
CA VAL A 338 -9.81 6.98 1.31
C VAL A 338 -10.89 5.91 1.37
N LEU A 339 -10.72 4.77 0.70
CA LEU A 339 -11.77 3.76 0.68
C LEU A 339 -12.10 3.22 2.10
N PRO A 340 -11.11 2.84 2.93
CA PRO A 340 -11.34 2.50 4.35
C PRO A 340 -11.95 3.65 5.17
N LEU A 341 -11.54 4.89 4.90
CA LEU A 341 -12.11 6.07 5.55
C LEU A 341 -13.61 6.21 5.23
N VAL A 342 -14.02 5.97 3.98
CA VAL A 342 -15.42 6.02 3.55
C VAL A 342 -16.23 4.88 4.14
N TRP A 343 -15.66 3.68 4.27
CA TRP A 343 -16.31 2.56 4.98
C TRP A 343 -16.61 2.89 6.45
N ARG A 344 -15.72 3.66 7.10
CA ARG A 344 -15.94 4.22 8.45
C ARG A 344 -16.94 5.39 8.50
N GLY A 345 -17.55 5.77 7.38
CA GLY A 345 -18.52 6.87 7.28
C GLY A 345 -17.92 8.25 6.99
N GLY A 346 -16.63 8.30 6.64
CA GLY A 346 -15.91 9.52 6.29
C GLY A 346 -16.17 10.02 4.87
N GLN A 347 -15.48 11.11 4.54
CA GLN A 347 -15.51 11.75 3.24
C GLN A 347 -14.10 12.24 2.87
N ALA A 348 -13.81 12.23 1.57
CA ALA A 348 -12.57 12.75 1.03
C ALA A 348 -12.78 13.46 -0.30
N LEU A 349 -12.19 14.65 -0.43
CA LEU A 349 -12.03 15.35 -1.70
C LEU A 349 -10.55 15.26 -2.09
N GLY A 350 -10.29 14.81 -3.31
CA GLY A 350 -8.98 14.82 -3.93
C GLY A 350 -8.95 15.86 -5.05
N MET A 351 -7.79 16.47 -5.26
CA MET A 351 -7.55 17.36 -6.38
C MET A 351 -6.13 17.12 -6.90
N LEU A 352 -5.99 16.83 -8.19
CA LEU A 352 -4.67 16.63 -8.79
C LEU A 352 -3.85 17.93 -8.66
N THR A 353 -2.53 17.80 -8.55
CA THR A 353 -1.60 18.93 -8.41
C THR A 353 -0.39 18.73 -9.31
N SER A 354 0.23 19.81 -9.76
CA SER A 354 1.44 19.74 -10.59
C SER A 354 2.61 19.23 -9.74
N GLN A 355 3.06 18.04 -10.06
CA GLN A 355 4.26 17.48 -9.50
C GLN A 355 5.51 18.24 -9.99
N SER A 356 5.54 18.63 -11.27
CA SER A 356 6.64 19.37 -11.86
C SER A 356 6.94 20.64 -11.07
N TYR A 357 5.92 21.44 -10.73
CA TYR A 357 6.11 22.63 -9.91
C TYR A 357 6.42 22.32 -8.45
N LEU A 358 5.73 21.36 -7.83
CA LEU A 358 5.91 21.07 -6.40
C LEU A 358 7.30 20.50 -6.06
N THR A 359 7.97 19.88 -7.03
CA THR A 359 9.31 19.27 -6.85
C THR A 359 10.48 20.19 -7.18
N ARG A 360 10.24 21.35 -7.80
CA ARG A 360 11.28 22.37 -8.08
C ARG A 360 12.01 22.80 -6.81
N LYS A 361 13.31 23.05 -6.93
CA LYS A 361 14.17 23.47 -5.79
C LYS A 361 14.49 24.97 -5.81
N ASP A 362 14.17 25.64 -6.90
CA ASP A 362 14.51 27.02 -7.21
C ASP A 362 13.39 28.03 -6.89
N ILE A 363 12.24 27.56 -6.36
CA ILE A 363 11.09 28.39 -6.00
C ILE A 363 10.75 28.29 -4.51
N SER A 364 10.14 29.34 -3.96
CA SER A 364 9.81 29.41 -2.53
C SER A 364 8.64 28.48 -2.14
N PRO A 365 8.48 28.16 -0.84
CA PRO A 365 7.28 27.49 -0.33
C PRO A 365 5.96 28.11 -0.78
N GLU A 366 5.85 29.44 -0.73
CA GLU A 366 4.67 30.22 -1.12
C GLU A 366 4.40 30.09 -2.62
N GLU A 367 5.46 30.15 -3.42
CA GLU A 367 5.36 29.98 -4.87
C GLU A 367 4.95 28.55 -5.23
N LYS A 368 5.50 27.52 -4.57
CA LYS A 368 5.03 26.13 -4.73
C LYS A 368 3.55 25.98 -4.44
N TRP A 369 3.08 26.60 -3.35
CA TRP A 369 1.68 26.55 -2.99
C TRP A 369 0.80 27.27 -4.02
N ARG A 370 1.22 28.45 -4.50
CA ARG A 370 0.49 29.21 -5.52
C ARG A 370 0.42 28.46 -6.86
N GLU A 371 1.54 27.91 -7.32
CA GLU A 371 1.68 27.24 -8.62
C GLU A 371 1.29 25.75 -8.59
N ARG A 372 0.77 25.23 -7.47
CA ARG A 372 0.45 23.78 -7.33
C ARG A 372 -0.58 23.25 -8.34
N PHE A 373 -1.28 24.12 -9.05
CA PHE A 373 -2.22 23.75 -10.12
C PHE A 373 -1.78 24.22 -11.50
N HIS A 374 -0.53 24.63 -11.64
CA HIS A 374 0.08 25.01 -12.89
C HIS A 374 0.65 23.75 -13.56
N TYR A 375 -0.17 23.06 -14.34
CA TYR A 375 0.27 21.82 -14.99
C TYR A 375 1.17 22.08 -16.19
N THR A 376 2.15 21.22 -16.37
CA THR A 376 2.88 21.07 -17.64
C THR A 376 1.99 20.40 -18.70
N GLU A 377 2.38 20.48 -19.97
CA GLU A 377 1.65 19.80 -21.07
C GLU A 377 1.57 18.27 -20.83
N GLU A 378 2.67 17.65 -20.39
CA GLU A 378 2.70 16.23 -20.04
C GLU A 378 1.72 15.88 -18.92
N GLU A 379 1.64 16.72 -17.87
CA GLU A 379 0.66 16.55 -16.79
C GLU A 379 -0.77 16.69 -17.29
N LEU A 380 -1.04 17.67 -18.17
CA LEU A 380 -2.37 17.84 -18.77
C LEU A 380 -2.77 16.64 -19.63
N MET A 381 -1.84 16.08 -20.41
CA MET A 381 -2.08 14.85 -21.17
C MET A 381 -2.43 13.68 -20.25
N LEU A 382 -1.69 13.49 -19.15
CA LEU A 382 -1.98 12.43 -18.17
C LEU A 382 -3.33 12.62 -17.49
N ILE A 383 -3.69 13.85 -17.13
CA ILE A 383 -4.98 14.19 -16.53
C ILE A 383 -6.12 13.91 -17.51
N HIS A 384 -5.93 14.28 -18.77
CA HIS A 384 -6.88 14.06 -19.86
C HIS A 384 -7.10 12.57 -20.14
N ASP A 385 -6.02 11.81 -20.27
CA ASP A 385 -6.10 10.35 -20.47
C ASP A 385 -6.78 9.63 -19.31
N ALA A 386 -6.66 10.17 -18.09
CA ALA A 386 -7.32 9.68 -16.89
C ALA A 386 -8.77 10.18 -16.72
N ARG A 387 -9.25 11.08 -17.60
CA ARG A 387 -10.60 11.64 -17.65
C ARG A 387 -11.00 12.47 -16.42
N PHE A 388 -10.10 13.35 -15.95
CA PHE A 388 -10.33 14.24 -14.79
C PHE A 388 -10.63 15.71 -15.16
N GLU A 389 -10.87 16.02 -16.44
CA GLU A 389 -10.99 17.38 -16.99
C GLU A 389 -12.22 18.19 -16.54
N HIS A 390 -13.35 17.55 -16.19
CA HIS A 390 -14.62 18.25 -16.01
C HIS A 390 -14.94 18.70 -14.58
N LYS A 391 -14.33 18.08 -13.57
CA LYS A 391 -14.56 18.38 -12.15
C LYS A 391 -13.23 18.78 -11.51
N PRO A 392 -13.10 19.97 -10.91
CA PRO A 392 -11.81 20.45 -10.38
C PRO A 392 -11.30 19.63 -9.18
N TYR A 393 -12.14 18.76 -8.63
CA TYR A 393 -11.84 17.82 -7.56
C TYR A 393 -12.60 16.52 -7.82
N PHE A 394 -12.28 15.46 -7.09
CA PHE A 394 -12.91 14.16 -7.20
C PHE A 394 -13.14 13.55 -5.83
N THR A 395 -14.06 12.62 -5.75
CA THR A 395 -14.30 11.76 -4.59
C THR A 395 -14.00 10.31 -4.96
N ILE A 396 -14.07 9.40 -4.00
CA ILE A 396 -13.91 7.98 -4.30
C ILE A 396 -15.00 7.46 -5.27
N HIS A 397 -16.19 8.08 -5.30
CA HIS A 397 -17.28 7.74 -6.22
C HIS A 397 -16.97 8.08 -7.68
N ASP A 398 -15.99 8.97 -7.92
CA ASP A 398 -15.49 9.29 -9.26
C ASP A 398 -14.49 8.22 -9.76
N ILE A 399 -13.90 7.43 -8.86
CA ILE A 399 -12.90 6.40 -9.15
C ILE A 399 -13.53 5.01 -9.19
N LEU A 400 -14.41 4.70 -8.24
CA LEU A 400 -15.00 3.38 -8.04
C LEU A 400 -16.47 3.31 -8.52
N GLU A 401 -16.88 2.12 -8.94
CA GLU A 401 -18.27 1.83 -9.32
C GLU A 401 -19.25 2.00 -8.18
N ASP A 402 -18.98 1.31 -7.07
CA ASP A 402 -19.71 1.37 -5.82
C ASP A 402 -18.72 1.28 -4.64
N PRO A 403 -18.26 2.41 -4.07
CA PRO A 403 -17.37 2.40 -2.91
C PRO A 403 -17.89 1.62 -1.69
N MET A 404 -19.20 1.36 -1.61
CA MET A 404 -19.81 0.61 -0.51
C MET A 404 -20.02 -0.87 -0.84
N ALA A 405 -19.52 -1.37 -1.99
CA ALA A 405 -19.48 -2.79 -2.28
C ALA A 405 -18.62 -3.57 -1.25
N GLY A 406 -18.72 -4.90 -1.25
CA GLY A 406 -17.99 -5.74 -0.31
C GLY A 406 -16.49 -5.51 -0.37
N GLY A 407 -15.87 -5.17 0.75
CA GLY A 407 -14.45 -4.81 0.78
C GLY A 407 -13.74 -5.05 2.10
N ILE A 408 -12.42 -5.17 2.02
CA ILE A 408 -11.50 -5.28 3.16
C ILE A 408 -10.17 -4.62 2.82
N ALA A 409 -9.60 -3.90 3.78
CA ALA A 409 -8.26 -3.35 3.73
C ALA A 409 -7.45 -3.87 4.92
N ALA A 410 -6.18 -4.19 4.68
CA ALA A 410 -5.27 -4.72 5.68
C ALA A 410 -3.93 -4.00 5.62
N PHE A 411 -3.40 -3.69 6.79
CA PHE A 411 -2.19 -2.89 6.98
C PHE A 411 -1.24 -3.59 7.94
N GLY A 412 -0.25 -4.29 7.40
CA GLY A 412 0.72 -5.09 8.16
C GLY A 412 1.86 -4.22 8.69
N SER A 413 2.03 -4.16 10.00
CA SER A 413 3.05 -3.32 10.63
C SER A 413 4.44 -3.92 10.47
N ILE A 414 5.33 -3.18 9.79
CA ILE A 414 6.76 -3.52 9.69
C ILE A 414 7.48 -3.06 10.96
N SER A 415 7.12 -1.86 11.45
CA SER A 415 7.72 -1.19 12.60
C SER A 415 6.64 -0.66 13.56
N ASP A 416 6.98 -0.48 14.84
CA ASP A 416 6.12 0.20 15.82
C ASP A 416 5.50 1.48 15.27
N ASN A 417 4.28 1.80 15.69
CA ASN A 417 3.50 2.89 15.11
C ASN A 417 3.35 4.09 16.07
N TYR A 418 3.47 5.32 15.55
CA TYR A 418 3.34 6.57 16.32
C TYR A 418 1.88 6.96 16.59
N PHE A 419 0.96 6.53 15.74
CA PHE A 419 -0.44 6.92 15.77
C PHE A 419 -1.32 5.92 16.53
N TYR A 420 -0.95 4.63 16.54
CA TYR A 420 -1.58 3.60 17.36
C TYR A 420 -0.50 2.70 18.00
N PRO A 421 -0.04 3.02 19.22
CA PRO A 421 1.16 2.40 19.83
C PRO A 421 1.11 0.89 20.05
N ASP A 422 -0.08 0.28 20.07
CA ASP A 422 -0.26 -1.16 20.21
C ASP A 422 0.01 -1.92 18.92
N LEU A 423 0.01 -1.23 17.77
CA LEU A 423 0.41 -1.82 16.51
C LEU A 423 1.94 -1.90 16.44
N LYS A 424 2.46 -2.98 17.03
CA LYS A 424 3.89 -3.27 17.11
C LYS A 424 4.45 -3.77 15.78
N GLY A 425 5.70 -3.41 15.53
CA GLY A 425 6.45 -3.93 14.40
C GLY A 425 6.73 -5.43 14.52
N ILE A 426 7.36 -5.97 13.48
CA ILE A 426 7.75 -7.38 13.45
C ILE A 426 8.78 -7.67 14.55
N SER A 427 8.54 -8.74 15.30
CA SER A 427 9.49 -9.23 16.30
C SER A 427 9.58 -10.75 16.25
N VAL A 428 10.72 -11.27 16.69
CA VAL A 428 10.98 -12.71 16.80
C VAL A 428 11.33 -13.00 18.25
N GLU A 429 10.76 -14.05 18.82
CA GLU A 429 11.13 -14.50 20.17
C GLU A 429 12.63 -14.86 20.24
N ALA A 430 13.21 -14.78 21.44
CA ALA A 430 14.63 -15.08 21.67
C ALA A 430 15.04 -16.50 21.23
N ASN A 431 14.09 -17.44 21.17
CA ASN A 431 14.32 -18.80 20.67
C ASN A 431 14.44 -18.89 19.14
N GLY A 432 14.15 -17.80 18.41
CA GLY A 432 14.16 -17.75 16.95
C GLY A 432 13.04 -18.54 16.27
N LYS A 433 12.00 -18.96 17.00
CA LYS A 433 10.97 -19.87 16.49
C LYS A 433 9.63 -19.21 16.22
N MET A 434 9.32 -18.12 16.93
CA MET A 434 8.02 -17.45 16.83
C MET A 434 8.20 -16.06 16.22
N ILE A 435 7.40 -15.75 15.21
CA ILE A 435 7.34 -14.45 14.55
C ILE A 435 6.02 -13.79 14.95
N HIS A 436 6.10 -12.65 15.63
CA HIS A 436 4.92 -11.84 15.94
C HIS A 436 4.68 -10.83 14.83
N THR A 437 3.43 -10.74 14.40
CA THR A 437 2.97 -9.79 13.39
C THR A 437 1.73 -9.07 13.90
N ASN A 438 1.55 -7.81 13.48
CA ASN A 438 0.37 -7.02 13.80
C ASN A 438 -0.22 -6.43 12.53
N VAL A 439 -1.53 -6.54 12.39
CA VAL A 439 -2.27 -6.05 11.22
C VAL A 439 -3.44 -5.19 11.67
N MET A 440 -3.53 -3.97 11.15
CA MET A 440 -4.76 -3.17 11.23
C MET A 440 -5.67 -3.58 10.08
N VAL A 441 -6.95 -3.83 10.35
CA VAL A 441 -7.93 -4.29 9.37
C VAL A 441 -9.14 -3.37 9.41
N ILE A 442 -9.56 -2.89 8.25
CA ILE A 442 -10.79 -2.10 8.09
C ILE A 442 -11.62 -2.77 7.00
N ASN A 443 -12.87 -3.12 7.27
CA ASN A 443 -13.74 -3.71 6.26
C ASN A 443 -14.87 -2.77 5.84
N SER A 444 -15.63 -3.17 4.82
CA SER A 444 -16.70 -2.37 4.24
C SER A 444 -17.86 -2.09 5.19
N LEU A 445 -17.98 -2.84 6.29
CA LEU A 445 -18.89 -2.55 7.40
C LEU A 445 -18.39 -1.44 8.32
N GLY A 446 -17.23 -0.83 8.05
CA GLY A 446 -16.63 0.22 8.89
C GLY A 446 -15.89 -0.30 10.14
N LEU A 447 -15.89 -1.62 10.36
CA LEU A 447 -15.22 -2.22 11.51
C LEU A 447 -13.71 -2.04 11.42
N VAL A 448 -13.12 -1.57 12.52
CA VAL A 448 -11.67 -1.41 12.67
C VAL A 448 -11.16 -2.40 13.71
N GLN A 449 -10.22 -3.25 13.29
CA GLN A 449 -9.67 -4.34 14.12
C GLN A 449 -8.15 -4.33 14.08
N HIS A 450 -7.54 -4.67 15.21
CA HIS A 450 -6.13 -4.98 15.32
C HIS A 450 -5.98 -6.48 15.56
N TRP A 451 -5.35 -7.15 14.59
CA TRP A 451 -5.01 -8.56 14.64
C TRP A 451 -3.55 -8.72 15.06
N HIS A 452 -3.32 -9.46 16.14
CA HIS A 452 -2.00 -9.93 16.52
C HIS A 452 -1.91 -11.42 16.19
N LEU A 453 -0.93 -11.80 15.37
CA LEU A 453 -0.75 -13.17 14.89
C LEU A 453 0.67 -13.63 15.19
N VAL A 454 0.79 -14.82 15.77
CA VAL A 454 2.06 -15.45 16.13
C VAL A 454 2.26 -16.69 15.28
N PHE A 455 3.28 -16.65 14.43
CA PHE A 455 3.64 -17.74 13.53
C PHE A 455 4.84 -18.50 14.06
N GLN A 456 4.71 -19.82 14.17
CA GLN A 456 5.82 -20.71 14.45
C GLN A 456 6.52 -21.10 13.14
N CYS A 457 7.84 -20.95 13.08
CA CYS A 457 8.68 -21.53 12.04
C CYS A 457 8.72 -23.06 12.19
N ARG A 458 8.24 -23.80 11.19
CA ARG A 458 8.21 -25.27 11.24
C ARG A 458 9.60 -25.91 11.18
N ASN A 459 10.53 -25.25 10.48
CA ASN A 459 11.88 -25.75 10.29
C ASN A 459 12.91 -24.91 11.07
N SER A 460 13.16 -23.70 10.60
CA SER A 460 14.04 -22.71 11.24
C SER A 460 13.71 -21.32 10.70
N LEU A 461 14.12 -20.27 11.43
CA LEU A 461 13.96 -18.89 10.99
C LEU A 461 14.64 -18.65 9.64
N GLU A 462 15.84 -19.20 9.43
CA GLU A 462 16.63 -19.02 8.21
C GLU A 462 15.90 -19.58 6.99
N LYS A 463 15.25 -20.75 7.14
CA LYS A 463 14.46 -21.35 6.05
C LYS A 463 13.20 -20.54 5.75
N THR A 464 12.51 -20.04 6.78
CA THR A 464 11.35 -19.14 6.60
C THR A 464 11.78 -17.83 5.92
N VAL A 465 12.90 -17.25 6.35
CA VAL A 465 13.49 -16.05 5.72
C VAL A 465 13.86 -16.31 4.26
N ALA A 466 14.47 -17.45 3.94
CA ALA A 466 14.77 -17.84 2.57
C ALA A 466 13.50 -17.99 1.71
N ALA A 467 12.40 -18.48 2.29
CA ALA A 467 11.11 -18.57 1.61
C ALA A 467 10.49 -17.19 1.33
N PHE A 468 10.80 -16.16 2.13
CA PHE A 468 10.37 -14.78 1.87
C PHE A 468 11.22 -14.06 0.81
N GLN A 469 12.42 -14.54 0.51
CA GLN A 469 13.30 -13.88 -0.45
C GLN A 469 12.75 -13.95 -1.87
N SER A 470 12.85 -12.83 -2.58
CA SER A 470 12.55 -12.76 -4.01
C SER A 470 13.47 -13.70 -4.80
N PRO A 471 12.96 -14.37 -5.86
CA PRO A 471 13.77 -15.18 -6.76
C PRO A 471 15.01 -14.47 -7.32
N LYS A 472 14.99 -13.14 -7.47
CA LYS A 472 16.13 -12.33 -7.96
C LYS A 472 17.38 -12.43 -7.10
N VAL A 473 17.24 -12.67 -5.79
CA VAL A 473 18.38 -12.77 -4.87
C VAL A 473 19.32 -13.89 -5.32
N GLY A 474 18.78 -15.04 -5.71
CA GLY A 474 19.55 -16.18 -6.18
C GLY A 474 20.19 -16.00 -7.57
N LEU A 475 19.95 -14.87 -8.24
CA LEU A 475 20.44 -14.58 -9.58
C LEU A 475 21.49 -13.47 -9.63
N THR A 476 21.61 -12.66 -8.57
CA THR A 476 22.29 -11.34 -8.60
C THR A 476 23.76 -11.40 -9.04
N ASP A 477 24.44 -12.53 -8.83
CA ASP A 477 25.86 -12.71 -9.15
C ASP A 477 26.11 -13.72 -10.29
N LEU A 478 25.06 -14.18 -10.97
CA LEU A 478 25.17 -15.15 -12.06
C LEU A 478 25.19 -14.47 -13.43
N THR A 479 25.93 -15.04 -14.38
CA THR A 479 25.99 -14.54 -15.76
C THR A 479 25.99 -15.68 -16.79
N GLY A 480 25.62 -15.36 -18.03
CA GLY A 480 25.73 -16.28 -19.17
C GLY A 480 25.11 -17.68 -18.92
N PRO A 481 25.84 -18.78 -19.18
CA PRO A 481 25.31 -20.14 -19.01
C PRO A 481 24.89 -20.49 -17.59
N GLU A 482 25.51 -19.89 -16.56
CA GLU A 482 25.17 -20.17 -15.16
C GLU A 482 23.82 -19.56 -14.80
N LEU A 483 23.56 -18.33 -15.27
CA LEU A 483 22.28 -17.67 -15.11
C LEU A 483 21.16 -18.43 -15.84
N GLU A 484 21.40 -18.86 -17.08
CA GLU A 484 20.42 -19.65 -17.85
C GLU A 484 20.10 -20.97 -17.15
N LYS A 485 21.11 -21.67 -16.63
CA LYS A 485 20.92 -22.91 -15.87
C LYS A 485 20.13 -22.68 -14.58
N ALA A 486 20.38 -21.59 -13.85
CA ALA A 486 19.66 -21.25 -12.63
C ALA A 486 18.19 -20.95 -12.90
N ILE A 487 17.90 -20.13 -13.91
CA ILE A 487 16.53 -19.83 -14.34
C ILE A 487 15.83 -21.11 -14.81
N GLY A 488 16.48 -21.92 -15.66
CA GLY A 488 15.92 -23.21 -16.11
C GLY A 488 15.59 -24.15 -14.95
N LYS A 489 16.42 -24.18 -13.89
CA LYS A 489 16.12 -24.95 -12.67
C LYS A 489 14.87 -24.42 -11.96
N MET A 490 14.70 -23.11 -11.84
CA MET A 490 13.50 -22.52 -11.23
C MET A 490 12.25 -22.82 -12.05
N LEU A 491 12.34 -22.77 -13.38
CA LEU A 491 11.21 -23.01 -14.28
C LEU A 491 10.79 -24.49 -14.33
N ASN A 492 11.71 -25.42 -14.09
CA ASN A 492 11.40 -26.86 -14.04
C ASN A 492 10.73 -27.31 -12.73
N ASP A 493 10.78 -26.49 -11.68
CA ASP A 493 10.08 -26.75 -10.42
C ASP A 493 8.76 -25.96 -10.38
N VAL A 494 7.63 -26.64 -10.18
CA VAL A 494 6.30 -26.00 -10.28
C VAL A 494 6.13 -24.84 -9.30
N VAL A 495 6.64 -24.99 -8.07
CA VAL A 495 6.53 -23.95 -7.04
C VAL A 495 7.42 -22.76 -7.41
N GLN A 496 8.69 -23.01 -7.72
CA GLN A 496 9.62 -21.94 -8.09
C GLN A 496 9.21 -21.26 -9.39
N ARG A 497 8.66 -21.98 -10.38
CA ARG A 497 8.14 -21.43 -11.63
C ARG A 497 7.03 -20.41 -11.38
N ASN A 498 6.10 -20.73 -10.49
CA ASN A 498 5.01 -19.81 -10.12
C ASN A 498 5.54 -18.57 -9.40
N ARG A 499 6.44 -18.76 -8.42
CA ARG A 499 7.11 -17.64 -7.72
C ARG A 499 7.88 -16.75 -8.70
N PHE A 500 8.64 -17.36 -9.59
CA PHE A 500 9.45 -16.68 -10.58
C PHE A 500 8.58 -15.89 -11.57
N ARG A 501 7.42 -16.43 -11.96
CA ARG A 501 6.45 -15.70 -12.79
C ARG A 501 5.92 -14.45 -12.10
N THR A 502 5.54 -14.54 -10.83
CA THR A 502 5.10 -13.37 -10.03
C THR A 502 6.21 -12.33 -9.93
N PHE A 503 7.43 -12.78 -9.66
CA PHE A 503 8.61 -11.91 -9.63
C PHE A 503 8.80 -11.20 -10.98
N PHE A 504 8.77 -11.96 -12.07
CA PHE A 504 9.00 -11.45 -13.41
C PHE A 504 7.99 -10.36 -13.78
N ILE A 505 6.71 -10.61 -13.47
CA ILE A 505 5.64 -9.64 -13.67
C ILE A 505 5.91 -8.39 -12.83
N ASN A 506 6.09 -8.51 -11.51
CA ASN A 506 6.24 -7.36 -10.62
C ASN A 506 7.52 -6.54 -10.86
N GLU A 507 8.62 -7.18 -11.23
CA GLU A 507 9.90 -6.51 -11.47
C GLU A 507 9.93 -5.76 -12.80
N TYR A 508 9.39 -6.38 -13.86
CA TYR A 508 9.52 -5.89 -15.22
C TYR A 508 8.23 -5.28 -15.77
N TYR A 509 7.20 -5.13 -14.95
CA TYR A 509 5.92 -4.59 -15.37
C TYR A 509 5.99 -3.26 -16.14
N PRO A 510 6.93 -2.31 -15.90
CA PRO A 510 6.97 -1.07 -16.69
C PRO A 510 7.36 -1.31 -18.15
N ALA A 511 7.90 -2.49 -18.45
CA ALA A 511 8.29 -2.95 -19.76
C ALA A 511 7.46 -4.17 -20.22
N ILE A 512 6.36 -4.49 -19.54
CA ILE A 512 5.46 -5.59 -19.90
C ILE A 512 4.06 -5.04 -20.16
N ILE A 513 3.45 -5.49 -21.25
CA ILE A 513 2.02 -5.32 -21.50
C ILE A 513 1.34 -6.68 -21.23
N HIS A 514 0.36 -6.68 -20.34
CA HIS A 514 -0.46 -7.86 -20.09
C HIS A 514 -1.50 -8.02 -21.21
N VAL A 515 -1.56 -9.21 -21.79
CA VAL A 515 -2.57 -9.60 -22.77
C VAL A 515 -3.16 -10.93 -22.32
N ARG A 516 -4.29 -10.86 -21.60
CA ARG A 516 -4.93 -12.01 -20.92
C ARG A 516 -3.94 -12.70 -19.98
N ASP A 517 -3.69 -14.00 -20.16
CA ASP A 517 -2.72 -14.79 -19.41
C ASP A 517 -1.30 -14.76 -19.99
N LYS A 518 -1.04 -13.93 -21.00
CA LYS A 518 0.28 -13.75 -21.64
C LYS A 518 0.82 -12.33 -21.48
N MET A 519 2.05 -12.14 -21.93
CA MET A 519 2.82 -10.90 -21.80
C MET A 519 3.48 -10.51 -23.13
N VAL A 520 3.61 -9.21 -23.38
CA VAL A 520 4.49 -8.65 -24.41
C VAL A 520 5.60 -7.89 -23.71
N ILE A 521 6.87 -8.19 -24.02
CA ILE A 521 8.03 -7.47 -23.46
C ILE A 521 8.44 -6.35 -24.42
N LEU A 522 8.52 -5.14 -23.88
CA LEU A 522 9.01 -3.96 -24.55
C LEU A 522 10.53 -3.83 -24.33
N ASN A 523 11.32 -4.50 -25.17
CA ASN A 523 12.79 -4.54 -25.01
C ASN A 523 13.44 -3.13 -24.94
N ARG A 524 12.92 -2.16 -25.71
CA ARG A 524 13.40 -0.76 -25.64
C ARG A 524 13.10 -0.10 -24.29
N ALA A 525 12.01 -0.48 -23.62
CA ALA A 525 11.69 0.02 -22.28
C ALA A 525 12.63 -0.59 -21.24
N ILE A 526 13.01 -1.87 -21.36
CA ILE A 526 14.06 -2.48 -20.52
C ILE A 526 15.37 -1.70 -20.66
N ASP A 527 15.83 -1.44 -21.89
CA ASP A 527 17.05 -0.67 -22.14
C ASP A 527 16.98 0.73 -21.50
N ALA A 528 15.87 1.45 -21.69
CA ALA A 528 15.65 2.76 -21.09
C ALA A 528 15.64 2.73 -19.54
N LEU A 529 15.11 1.66 -18.92
CA LEU A 529 15.12 1.49 -17.47
C LEU A 529 16.54 1.19 -16.94
N ILE A 530 17.36 0.48 -17.71
CA ILE A 530 18.77 0.23 -17.37
C ILE A 530 19.59 1.52 -17.45
N GLU A 531 19.43 2.30 -18.51
CA GLU A 531 20.09 3.61 -18.68
C GLU A 531 19.81 4.54 -17.48
N ARG A 532 18.59 4.46 -16.94
CA ARG A 532 18.12 5.23 -15.79
C ARG A 532 18.45 4.59 -14.43
N LYS A 533 19.19 3.47 -14.43
CA LYS A 533 19.56 2.70 -13.23
C LYS A 533 18.37 2.16 -12.43
N ALA A 534 17.20 2.12 -13.05
CA ALA A 534 16.00 1.48 -12.51
C ALA A 534 16.07 -0.04 -12.70
N LEU A 535 16.78 -0.51 -13.70
CA LEU A 535 17.19 -1.91 -13.85
C LEU A 535 18.72 -1.97 -14.01
N SER A 536 19.26 -3.18 -14.01
CA SER A 536 20.68 -3.47 -14.16
C SER A 536 20.93 -4.33 -15.39
N ALA A 537 22.19 -4.46 -15.82
CA ALA A 537 22.52 -5.23 -17.03
C ALA A 537 22.01 -6.69 -16.97
N ILE A 538 22.06 -7.32 -15.80
CA ILE A 538 21.55 -8.68 -15.60
C ILE A 538 20.04 -8.80 -15.86
N ASP A 539 19.27 -7.73 -15.68
CA ASP A 539 17.83 -7.74 -15.96
C ASP A 539 17.53 -7.93 -17.45
N LYS A 540 18.39 -7.40 -18.32
CA LYS A 540 18.33 -7.68 -19.76
C LYS A 540 18.57 -9.16 -20.05
N ASP A 541 19.57 -9.75 -19.41
CA ASP A 541 19.88 -11.18 -19.60
C ASP A 541 18.75 -12.07 -19.08
N ILE A 542 18.20 -11.75 -17.89
CA ILE A 542 17.04 -12.46 -17.31
C ILE A 542 15.86 -12.43 -18.29
N THR A 543 15.47 -11.24 -18.78
CA THR A 543 14.32 -11.11 -19.70
C THR A 543 14.52 -11.86 -21.02
N GLN A 544 15.74 -11.90 -21.57
CA GLN A 544 16.05 -12.64 -22.79
C GLN A 544 16.04 -14.16 -22.58
N ILE A 545 16.65 -14.63 -21.49
CA ILE A 545 16.68 -16.04 -21.14
C ILE A 545 15.26 -16.58 -20.90
N VAL A 546 14.43 -15.83 -20.18
CA VAL A 546 13.05 -16.25 -19.88
C VAL A 546 12.21 -16.33 -21.15
N GLN A 547 12.34 -15.38 -22.08
CA GLN A 547 11.68 -15.47 -23.39
C GLN A 547 12.06 -16.73 -24.18
N LYS A 548 13.32 -17.17 -24.07
CA LYS A 548 13.81 -18.39 -24.71
C LYS A 548 13.30 -19.66 -24.02
N LEU A 549 13.30 -19.69 -22.69
CA LEU A 549 12.97 -20.89 -21.92
C LEU A 549 11.46 -21.10 -21.72
N GLU A 550 10.67 -20.01 -21.72
CA GLU A 550 9.21 -20.03 -21.49
C GLU A 550 8.46 -19.24 -22.57
N PRO A 551 8.54 -19.64 -23.85
CA PRO A 551 7.87 -18.94 -24.95
C PRO A 551 6.35 -18.85 -24.74
N ASP A 552 5.74 -19.80 -24.03
CA ASP A 552 4.31 -19.82 -23.74
C ASP A 552 3.80 -18.63 -22.92
N TRP A 553 4.69 -17.98 -22.15
CA TRP A 553 4.33 -16.79 -21.37
C TRP A 553 4.16 -15.57 -22.26
N PHE A 554 4.69 -15.61 -23.48
CA PHE A 554 4.80 -14.46 -24.35
C PHE A 554 3.89 -14.56 -25.57
N ILE A 555 3.52 -13.40 -26.08
CA ILE A 555 3.01 -13.25 -27.44
C ILE A 555 4.22 -12.85 -28.28
N HIS A 556 4.62 -13.71 -29.21
CA HIS A 556 5.61 -13.38 -30.23
C HIS A 556 4.86 -12.65 -31.35
N GLU A 557 5.31 -11.45 -31.69
CA GLU A 557 4.90 -10.74 -32.91
C GLU A 557 5.46 -11.42 -34.16
#